data_AF-A0A7C8F5C8-F1
#
_entry.id   AF-A0A7C8F5C8-F1
#
_cell.length_a   1.000
_cell.length_b   1.000
_cell.length_c   1.000
_cell.angle_alpha   90.00
_cell.angle_beta   90.00
_cell.angle_gamma   90.00
#
_symmetry.space_group_name_H-M   'P 1'
#
loop_
_entity.id
_entity.type
_entity.pdbx_description
1 polymer ?
#
loop_
_entity_poly.entity_id
_entity_poly.type
_entity_poly.pdbx_seq_one_letter_code
_entity_poly.pdbx_strand_id
1 'polypeptide(L)'
;MRTQASTMENKENMIFALIRRFNAAVLKYILTAKLRTIGATILGALGGLSLVSNIIPSAMEYSGIIDSFSARWELGGFAVYTMIIWGFGARSTQKIGSKIHGAIILGAVGCASALIVAGVGINTELYTLMTAGGVALFYGAFGGLLIADAFRSPPVDENDSDAPTGCIGDLGIFRNLKK
;
A
#
# COMPACT_ATOMS: atom_id res chain seq x y z
N MET A 1 -49.71 -38.70 11.56
CA MET A 1 -48.49 -38.86 10.72
C MET A 1 -48.13 -37.52 10.06
N ARG A 2 -47.46 -36.60 10.77
CA ARG A 2 -47.09 -35.25 10.25
C ARG A 2 -45.62 -34.86 10.52
N THR A 3 -44.82 -35.79 11.05
CA THR A 3 -43.49 -35.52 11.62
C THR A 3 -42.32 -35.68 10.64
N GLN A 4 -42.53 -36.25 9.45
CA GLN A 4 -41.46 -36.46 8.46
C GLN A 4 -41.24 -35.30 7.49
N ALA A 5 -42.24 -34.44 7.26
CA ALA A 5 -42.10 -33.31 6.32
C ALA A 5 -41.26 -32.16 6.92
N SER A 6 -41.46 -31.83 8.19
CA SER A 6 -40.74 -30.74 8.87
C SER A 6 -39.26 -31.02 9.10
N THR A 7 -38.85 -32.29 9.13
CA THR A 7 -37.45 -32.69 9.29
C THR A 7 -36.66 -32.61 7.98
N MET A 8 -37.30 -32.76 6.82
CA MET A 8 -36.64 -32.57 5.52
C MET A 8 -36.49 -31.09 5.17
N GLU A 9 -37.52 -30.27 5.39
CA GLU A 9 -37.51 -28.82 5.15
C GLU A 9 -36.45 -28.10 6.03
N ASN A 10 -36.23 -28.60 7.25
CA ASN A 10 -35.19 -28.09 8.15
C ASN A 10 -33.77 -28.46 7.69
N LYS A 11 -33.58 -29.64 7.06
CA LYS A 11 -32.28 -30.05 6.49
C LYS A 11 -31.92 -29.25 5.25
N GLU A 12 -32.87 -28.98 4.36
CA GLU A 12 -32.62 -28.16 3.16
C GLU A 12 -32.25 -26.72 3.51
N ASN A 13 -32.96 -26.11 4.46
CA ASN A 13 -32.63 -24.77 4.96
C ASN A 13 -31.25 -24.72 5.63
N MET A 14 -30.87 -25.77 6.36
CA MET A 14 -29.56 -25.88 6.99
C MET A 14 -28.45 -26.05 5.93
N ILE A 15 -28.67 -26.84 4.88
CA ILE A 15 -27.74 -27.02 3.75
C ILE A 15 -27.56 -25.69 2.99
N PHE A 16 -28.64 -24.96 2.70
CA PHE A 16 -28.57 -23.64 2.04
C PHE A 16 -27.83 -22.59 2.89
N ALA A 17 -28.06 -22.58 4.21
CA ALA A 17 -27.33 -21.69 5.12
C ALA A 17 -25.83 -21.99 5.14
N LEU A 18 -25.45 -23.28 5.07
CA LEU A 18 -24.06 -23.73 5.02
C LEU A 18 -23.37 -23.30 3.72
N ILE A 19 -24.05 -23.45 2.58
CA ILE A 19 -23.55 -23.01 1.27
C ILE A 19 -23.38 -21.48 1.23
N ARG A 20 -24.33 -20.71 1.77
CA ARG A 20 -24.21 -19.24 1.85
C ARG A 20 -23.04 -18.80 2.72
N ARG A 21 -22.83 -19.45 3.87
CA ARG A 21 -21.67 -19.17 4.75
C ARG A 21 -20.35 -19.52 4.07
N PHE A 22 -20.28 -20.66 3.38
CA PHE A 22 -19.10 -21.06 2.61
C PHE A 22 -18.78 -20.08 1.49
N ASN A 23 -19.77 -19.69 0.68
CA ASN A 23 -19.58 -18.69 -0.39
C ASN A 23 -19.18 -17.32 0.17
N ALA A 24 -19.78 -16.89 1.28
CA ALA A 24 -19.39 -15.65 1.95
C ALA A 24 -17.95 -15.72 2.49
N ALA A 25 -17.51 -16.86 3.03
CA ALA A 25 -16.15 -17.08 3.51
C ALA A 25 -15.14 -17.07 2.35
N VAL A 26 -15.44 -17.75 1.24
CA VAL A 26 -14.58 -17.78 0.04
C VAL A 26 -14.48 -16.39 -0.59
N LEU A 27 -15.59 -15.67 -0.74
CA LEU A 27 -15.60 -14.28 -1.22
C LEU A 27 -14.82 -13.37 -0.28
N LYS A 28 -15.02 -13.47 1.05
CA LYS A 28 -14.27 -12.72 2.06
C LYS A 28 -12.78 -13.01 1.96
N TYR A 29 -12.38 -14.27 1.80
CA TYR A 29 -10.98 -14.67 1.68
C TYR A 29 -10.31 -14.16 0.40
N ILE A 30 -10.95 -14.36 -0.75
CA ILE A 30 -10.44 -13.93 -2.06
C ILE A 30 -10.37 -12.42 -2.15
N LEU A 31 -11.43 -11.71 -1.74
CA LEU A 31 -11.48 -10.25 -1.81
C LEU A 31 -10.47 -9.64 -0.84
N THR A 32 -10.35 -10.16 0.38
CA THR A 32 -9.52 -9.50 1.39
C THR A 32 -8.03 -9.70 1.16
N ALA A 33 -7.58 -10.90 0.77
CA ALA A 33 -6.14 -11.18 0.64
C ALA A 33 -5.55 -10.68 -0.69
N LYS A 34 -6.26 -10.88 -1.81
CA LYS A 34 -5.74 -10.53 -3.13
C LYS A 34 -5.86 -9.03 -3.44
N LEU A 35 -6.99 -8.38 -3.12
CA LEU A 35 -7.14 -6.94 -3.38
C LEU A 35 -6.21 -6.09 -2.53
N ARG A 36 -5.88 -6.48 -1.29
CA ARG A 36 -4.94 -5.72 -0.46
C ARG A 36 -3.53 -5.71 -1.04
N THR A 37 -3.06 -6.88 -1.50
CA THR A 37 -1.74 -6.99 -2.12
C THR A 37 -1.68 -6.21 -3.43
N ILE A 38 -2.71 -6.33 -4.27
CA ILE A 38 -2.81 -5.60 -5.54
C ILE A 38 -2.90 -4.09 -5.28
N GLY A 39 -3.74 -3.67 -4.33
CA GLY A 39 -3.92 -2.27 -3.95
C GLY A 39 -2.65 -1.62 -3.42
N ALA A 40 -1.93 -2.30 -2.52
CA ALA A 40 -0.63 -1.84 -2.03
C ALA A 40 0.38 -1.70 -3.17
N THR A 41 0.42 -2.67 -4.10
CA THR A 41 1.35 -2.64 -5.24
C THR A 41 1.02 -1.49 -6.19
N ILE A 42 -0.26 -1.27 -6.52
CA ILE A 42 -0.69 -0.17 -7.40
C ILE A 42 -0.42 1.19 -6.74
N LEU A 43 -0.74 1.36 -5.46
CA LEU A 43 -0.46 2.62 -4.75
C LEU A 43 1.02 2.89 -4.61
N GLY A 44 1.83 1.84 -4.35
CA GLY A 44 3.29 1.94 -4.40
C GLY A 44 3.77 2.41 -5.77
N ALA A 45 3.30 1.77 -6.84
CA ALA A 45 3.68 2.14 -8.20
C ALA A 45 3.32 3.58 -8.54
N LEU A 46 2.09 4.02 -8.22
CA LEU A 46 1.67 5.42 -8.40
C LEU A 46 2.51 6.39 -7.55
N GLY A 47 2.93 5.98 -6.35
CA GLY A 47 3.89 6.73 -5.55
C GLY A 47 5.23 6.90 -6.26
N GLY A 48 5.77 5.83 -6.86
CA GLY A 48 7.00 5.89 -7.66
C GLY A 48 6.89 6.77 -8.90
N LEU A 49 5.72 6.80 -9.56
CA LEU A 49 5.42 7.73 -10.66
C LEU A 49 5.35 9.18 -10.16
N SER A 50 4.65 9.42 -9.06
CA SER A 50 4.53 10.74 -8.43
C SER A 50 5.88 11.30 -8.01
N LEU A 51 6.79 10.43 -7.54
CA LEU A 51 8.14 10.81 -7.15
C LEU A 51 8.89 11.54 -8.28
N VAL A 52 8.91 10.95 -9.48
CA VAL A 52 9.66 11.49 -10.63
C VAL A 52 8.90 12.59 -11.38
N SER A 53 7.56 12.58 -11.32
CA SER A 53 6.74 13.54 -12.04
C SER A 53 6.42 14.80 -11.23
N ASN A 54 6.45 14.73 -9.90
CA ASN A 54 6.06 15.86 -9.05
C ASN A 54 7.01 16.08 -7.88
N ILE A 55 7.24 15.08 -7.02
CA ILE A 55 7.92 15.31 -5.73
C ILE A 55 9.34 15.82 -5.91
N ILE A 56 10.17 15.13 -6.71
CA ILE A 56 11.55 15.57 -6.97
C ILE A 56 11.55 16.89 -7.75
N PRO A 57 10.84 17.04 -8.90
CA PRO A 57 10.79 18.31 -9.63
C PRO A 57 10.38 19.53 -8.79
N SER A 58 9.36 19.40 -7.95
CA SER A 58 8.92 20.49 -7.06
C SER A 58 9.96 20.83 -5.99
N ALA A 59 10.65 19.83 -5.45
CA ALA A 59 11.73 20.06 -4.47
C ALA A 59 12.93 20.77 -5.11
N MET A 60 13.27 20.42 -6.36
CA MET A 60 14.35 21.06 -7.11
C MET A 60 14.04 22.52 -7.43
N GLU A 61 12.81 22.79 -7.87
CA GLU A 61 12.36 24.16 -8.16
C GLU A 61 12.36 25.02 -6.89
N TYR A 62 11.85 24.49 -5.77
CA TYR A 62 11.87 25.19 -4.48
C TYR A 62 13.29 25.47 -3.99
N SER A 63 14.24 24.59 -4.30
CA SER A 63 15.65 24.73 -3.92
C SER A 63 16.45 25.59 -4.91
N GLY A 64 15.83 26.08 -5.99
CA GLY A 64 16.46 26.91 -7.01
C GLY A 64 17.49 26.17 -7.88
N ILE A 65 17.41 24.84 -7.96
CA ILE A 65 18.40 24.01 -8.67
C ILE A 65 18.09 23.97 -10.17
N ILE A 66 16.86 23.57 -10.51
CA ILE A 66 16.38 23.43 -11.88
C ILE A 66 14.86 23.68 -11.88
N ASP A 67 14.33 24.19 -12.98
CA ASP A 67 12.88 24.37 -13.11
C ASP A 67 12.17 22.99 -13.17
N SER A 68 10.93 22.93 -12.67
CA SER A 68 10.21 21.67 -12.58
C SER A 68 9.86 21.07 -13.94
N PHE A 69 9.79 21.86 -15.02
CA PHE A 69 9.55 21.33 -16.36
C PHE A 69 10.76 20.55 -16.87
N SER A 70 11.95 21.13 -16.79
CA SER A 70 13.20 20.48 -17.18
C SER A 70 13.47 19.24 -16.33
N ALA A 71 13.28 19.33 -15.01
CA ALA A 71 13.43 18.18 -14.12
C ALA A 71 12.47 17.02 -14.47
N ARG A 72 11.21 17.32 -14.82
CA ARG A 72 10.24 16.29 -15.26
C ARG A 72 10.68 15.62 -16.57
N TRP A 73 11.23 16.41 -17.49
CA TRP A 73 11.70 15.91 -18.78
C TRP A 73 12.88 14.95 -18.59
N GLU A 74 13.87 15.34 -17.78
CA GLU A 74 15.04 14.52 -17.46
C GLU A 74 14.68 13.23 -16.70
N LEU A 75 13.76 13.33 -15.74
CA LEU A 75 13.36 12.17 -14.93
C LEU A 75 12.31 11.28 -15.61
N GLY A 76 11.66 11.74 -16.68
CA GLY A 76 10.56 11.04 -17.34
C GLY A 76 10.92 9.65 -17.84
N GLY A 77 12.16 9.45 -18.28
CA GLY A 77 12.69 8.15 -18.71
C GLY A 77 12.74 7.09 -17.60
N PHE A 78 12.67 7.50 -16.34
CA PHE A 78 12.77 6.61 -15.19
C PHE A 78 11.42 6.18 -14.60
N ALA A 79 10.31 6.74 -15.09
CA ALA A 79 8.97 6.53 -14.52
C ALA A 79 8.58 5.05 -14.38
N VAL A 80 8.81 4.24 -15.41
CA VAL A 80 8.46 2.81 -15.37
C VAL A 80 9.29 2.06 -14.32
N TYR A 81 10.59 2.37 -14.23
CA TYR A 81 11.48 1.71 -13.27
C TYR A 81 11.14 2.08 -11.83
N THR A 82 10.84 3.36 -11.57
CA THR A 82 10.43 3.79 -10.22
C THR A 82 9.08 3.20 -9.83
N MET A 83 8.12 3.12 -10.75
CA MET A 83 6.84 2.44 -10.52
C MET A 83 7.03 0.98 -10.10
N ILE A 84 7.90 0.24 -10.78
CA ILE A 84 8.16 -1.19 -10.48
C ILE A 84 8.77 -1.33 -9.08
N ILE A 85 9.87 -0.62 -8.81
CA ILE A 85 10.60 -0.73 -7.54
C ILE A 85 9.71 -0.34 -6.36
N TRP A 86 8.95 0.75 -6.49
CA TRP A 86 8.04 1.19 -5.43
C TRP A 86 6.85 0.25 -5.25
N GLY A 87 6.33 -0.34 -6.33
CA GLY A 87 5.31 -1.38 -6.25
C GLY A 87 5.79 -2.59 -5.45
N PHE A 88 7.01 -3.06 -5.69
CA PHE A 88 7.62 -4.13 -4.90
C PHE A 88 7.87 -3.71 -3.44
N GLY A 89 8.38 -2.49 -3.20
CA GLY A 89 8.59 -1.96 -1.85
C GLY A 89 7.29 -1.87 -1.03
N ALA A 90 6.21 -1.43 -1.66
CA ALA A 90 4.89 -1.35 -1.04
C ALA A 90 4.30 -2.74 -0.75
N ARG A 91 4.47 -3.70 -1.67
CA ARG A 91 4.09 -5.09 -1.42
C ARG A 91 4.84 -5.70 -0.24
N SER A 92 6.15 -5.46 -0.13
CA SER A 92 6.97 -5.93 0.99
C SER A 92 6.54 -5.30 2.31
N THR A 93 6.25 -4.00 2.29
CA THR A 93 5.72 -3.25 3.44
C THR A 93 4.39 -3.82 3.92
N GLN A 94 3.48 -4.10 2.98
CA GLN A 94 2.17 -4.71 3.25
C GLN A 94 2.30 -6.08 3.92
N LYS A 95 3.22 -6.93 3.44
CA LYS A 95 3.43 -8.27 3.99
C LYS A 95 3.91 -8.25 5.44
N ILE A 96 4.73 -7.27 5.83
CA ILE A 96 5.24 -7.16 7.19
C ILE A 96 4.17 -6.61 8.14
N GLY A 97 3.33 -5.68 7.67
CA GLY A 97 2.20 -5.17 8.45
C GLY A 97 2.59 -4.32 9.68
N SER A 98 3.84 -3.87 9.76
CA SER A 98 4.36 -2.99 10.82
C SER A 98 4.63 -1.60 10.27
N LYS A 99 4.06 -0.57 10.90
CA LYS A 99 4.20 0.84 10.49
C LYS A 99 5.67 1.26 10.39
N ILE A 100 6.44 1.00 11.43
CA ILE A 100 7.86 1.39 11.52
C ILE A 100 8.65 0.71 10.40
N HIS A 101 8.47 -0.59 10.21
CA HIS A 101 9.16 -1.32 9.14
C HIS A 101 8.74 -0.84 7.76
N GLY A 102 7.46 -0.50 7.56
CA GLY A 102 6.98 0.09 6.32
C GLY A 102 7.64 1.42 6.00
N ALA A 103 7.75 2.30 7.01
CA ALA A 103 8.44 3.57 6.89
C ALA A 103 9.91 3.38 6.50
N ILE A 104 10.60 2.43 7.13
CA ILE A 104 12.01 2.13 6.84
C ILE A 104 12.17 1.60 5.41
N ILE A 105 11.33 0.63 5.01
CA ILE A 105 11.44 -0.02 3.70
C ILE A 105 11.16 0.97 2.58
N LEU A 106 9.99 1.63 2.61
CA LEU A 106 9.65 2.56 1.53
C LEU A 106 10.45 3.86 1.59
N GLY A 107 10.90 4.29 2.78
CA GLY A 107 11.85 5.40 2.91
C GLY A 107 13.21 5.08 2.29
N ALA A 108 13.75 3.89 2.53
CA ALA A 108 15.00 3.44 1.91
C ALA A 108 14.85 3.27 0.39
N VAL A 109 13.74 2.69 -0.08
CA VAL A 109 13.42 2.59 -1.51
C VAL A 109 13.32 3.98 -2.13
N GLY A 110 12.65 4.93 -1.48
CA GLY A 110 12.53 6.30 -1.95
C GLY A 110 13.88 6.98 -2.07
N CYS A 111 14.68 6.95 -1.00
CA CYS A 111 16.04 7.50 -0.99
C CYS A 111 16.92 6.90 -2.09
N ALA A 112 17.02 5.57 -2.16
CA ALA A 112 17.85 4.90 -3.14
C ALA A 112 17.40 5.18 -4.58
N SER A 113 16.09 5.13 -4.84
CA SER A 113 15.56 5.44 -6.18
C SER A 113 15.87 6.88 -6.58
N ALA A 114 15.65 7.85 -5.69
CA ALA A 114 15.91 9.25 -5.97
C ALA A 114 17.39 9.59 -6.17
N LEU A 115 18.29 9.00 -5.39
CA LEU A 115 19.73 9.17 -5.60
C LEU A 115 20.17 8.65 -6.97
N ILE A 116 19.64 7.50 -7.40
CA ILE A 116 19.94 6.94 -8.71
C ILE A 116 19.36 7.82 -9.82
N VAL A 117 18.06 8.16 -9.75
CA VAL A 117 17.44 8.92 -10.85
C VAL A 117 17.91 10.36 -10.93
N ALA A 118 18.20 11.03 -9.80
CA ALA A 118 18.76 12.37 -9.83
C ALA A 118 20.22 12.35 -10.30
N GLY A 119 21.02 11.39 -9.83
CA GLY A 119 22.42 11.25 -10.22
C GLY A 119 22.63 10.94 -11.70
N VAL A 120 21.74 10.13 -12.28
CA VAL A 120 21.81 9.76 -13.70
C VAL A 120 21.04 10.74 -14.59
N GLY A 121 19.90 11.25 -14.13
CA GLY A 121 18.99 12.05 -14.94
C GLY A 121 19.29 13.55 -14.93
N ILE A 122 19.76 14.10 -13.81
CA ILE A 122 19.96 15.55 -13.62
C ILE A 122 21.46 15.85 -13.54
N ASN A 123 22.05 15.68 -12.36
CA ASN A 123 23.47 15.90 -12.13
C ASN A 123 23.93 15.14 -10.87
N THR A 124 25.24 15.11 -10.65
CA THR A 124 25.86 14.45 -9.49
C THR A 124 26.27 15.44 -8.40
N GLU A 125 25.78 16.68 -8.47
CA GLU A 125 26.09 17.67 -7.45
C GLU A 125 25.49 17.26 -6.11
N LEU A 126 26.28 17.40 -5.03
CA LEU A 126 25.88 16.96 -3.70
C LEU A 126 24.55 17.59 -3.27
N TYR A 127 24.34 18.85 -3.60
CA TYR A 127 23.13 19.59 -3.25
C TYR A 127 21.87 19.01 -3.94
N THR A 128 21.97 18.63 -5.22
CA THR A 128 20.91 17.94 -5.96
C THR A 128 20.63 16.57 -5.36
N LEU A 129 21.67 15.76 -5.11
CA LEU A 129 21.52 14.42 -4.55
C LEU A 129 20.90 14.45 -3.16
N MET A 130 21.31 15.41 -2.31
CA MET A 130 20.73 15.58 -0.97
C MET A 130 19.27 16.04 -1.03
N THR A 131 18.94 16.97 -1.92
CA THR A 131 17.56 17.45 -2.09
C THR A 131 16.65 16.33 -2.59
N ALA A 132 17.05 15.62 -3.65
CA ALA A 132 16.30 14.49 -4.20
C ALA A 132 16.17 13.34 -3.19
N GLY A 133 17.29 12.90 -2.61
CA GLY A 133 17.33 11.79 -1.67
C GLY A 133 16.54 12.10 -0.40
N GLY A 134 16.70 13.31 0.15
CA GLY A 134 16.01 13.76 1.35
C GLY A 134 14.48 13.80 1.18
N VAL A 135 13.99 14.48 0.13
CA VAL A 135 12.54 14.57 -0.11
C VAL A 135 11.93 13.19 -0.40
N ALA A 136 12.65 12.35 -1.13
CA ALA A 136 12.20 11.01 -1.47
C ALA A 136 12.20 10.06 -0.28
N LEU A 137 13.15 10.20 0.65
CA LEU A 137 13.19 9.47 1.90
C LEU A 137 11.96 9.80 2.74
N PHE A 138 11.64 11.10 2.91
CA PHE A 138 10.45 11.51 3.64
C PHE A 138 9.17 11.02 2.95
N TYR A 139 9.06 11.23 1.64
CA TYR A 139 7.89 10.80 0.86
C TYR A 139 7.67 9.28 0.96
N GLY A 140 8.75 8.51 0.80
CA GLY A 140 8.73 7.05 0.95
C GLY A 140 8.39 6.61 2.36
N ALA A 141 8.97 7.23 3.39
CA ALA A 141 8.68 6.89 4.78
C ALA A 141 7.22 7.14 5.15
N PHE A 142 6.66 8.30 4.76
CA PHE A 142 5.25 8.62 4.96
C PHE A 142 4.33 7.68 4.17
N GLY A 143 4.63 7.42 2.89
CA GLY A 143 3.90 6.44 2.09
C GLY A 143 3.93 5.04 2.71
N GLY A 144 5.07 4.64 3.25
CA GLY A 144 5.27 3.37 3.94
C GLY A 144 4.45 3.23 5.21
N LEU A 145 4.35 4.28 6.02
CA LEU A 145 3.47 4.31 7.18
C LEU A 145 2.00 4.09 6.77
N LEU A 146 1.55 4.79 5.74
CA LEU A 146 0.17 4.71 5.25
C LEU A 146 -0.15 3.34 4.67
N ILE A 147 0.72 2.80 3.82
CA ILE A 147 0.51 1.50 3.18
C ILE A 147 0.57 0.36 4.21
N ALA A 148 1.53 0.41 5.14
CA ALA A 148 1.64 -0.56 6.22
C ALA A 148 0.41 -0.58 7.12
N ASP A 149 -0.19 0.58 7.40
CA ASP A 149 -1.39 0.68 8.23
C ASP A 149 -2.66 0.27 7.46
N ALA A 150 -2.85 0.83 6.26
CA ALA A 150 -4.06 0.64 5.46
C ALA A 150 -4.19 -0.76 4.86
N PHE A 151 -3.08 -1.43 4.57
CA PHE A 151 -3.09 -2.76 3.97
C PHE A 151 -2.56 -3.85 4.91
N ARG A 152 -2.41 -3.57 6.21
CA ARG A 152 -1.97 -4.57 7.18
C ARG A 152 -2.86 -5.81 7.08
N SER A 153 -2.25 -6.99 7.10
CA SER A 153 -2.98 -8.21 7.39
C SER A 153 -3.43 -8.14 8.85
N PRO A 154 -4.73 -8.18 9.18
CA PRO A 154 -5.15 -8.31 10.57
C PRO A 154 -4.64 -9.64 11.11
N PRO A 155 -4.32 -9.74 12.41
CA PRO A 155 -4.09 -11.04 13.03
C PRO A 155 -5.35 -11.90 12.82
N VAL A 156 -5.18 -13.09 12.25
CA VAL A 156 -6.26 -14.07 12.14
C VAL A 156 -6.43 -14.67 13.53
N ASP A 157 -7.43 -14.21 14.28
CA ASP A 157 -7.92 -14.96 15.42
C ASP A 157 -8.85 -16.05 14.89
N GLU A 158 -8.41 -17.30 14.95
CA GLU A 158 -9.20 -18.45 14.47
C GLU A 158 -10.41 -18.75 15.37
N ASN A 159 -10.47 -18.16 16.58
CA ASN A 159 -11.51 -18.42 17.58
C ASN A 159 -12.52 -17.28 17.76
N ASP A 160 -12.34 -16.14 17.10
CA ASP A 160 -13.25 -14.99 17.19
C ASP A 160 -13.78 -14.59 15.80
N SER A 161 -15.07 -14.84 15.54
CA SER A 161 -15.72 -14.49 14.27
C SER A 161 -15.82 -12.98 14.03
N ASP A 162 -15.68 -12.19 15.09
CA ASP A 162 -15.80 -10.74 15.10
C ASP A 162 -14.43 -10.05 15.18
N ALA A 163 -13.33 -10.81 15.13
CA ALA A 163 -11.98 -10.28 15.15
C ALA A 163 -11.81 -9.18 14.07
N PRO A 164 -11.25 -8.01 14.44
CA PRO A 164 -11.22 -6.82 13.58
C PRO A 164 -10.44 -7.11 12.29
N THR A 165 -11.17 -7.42 11.23
CA THR A 165 -10.63 -7.85 9.94
C THR A 165 -10.05 -6.69 9.12
N GLY A 166 -9.31 -5.74 9.71
CA GLY A 166 -8.53 -4.74 8.96
C GLY A 166 -9.31 -4.06 7.83
N CYS A 167 -10.62 -3.83 8.00
CA CYS A 167 -11.39 -3.02 7.09
C CYS A 167 -10.87 -1.58 7.21
N ILE A 168 -11.01 -0.77 6.15
CA ILE A 168 -10.60 0.65 6.16
C ILE A 168 -11.18 1.40 7.38
N GLY A 169 -12.34 1.00 7.89
CA GLY A 169 -12.95 1.56 9.12
C GLY A 169 -12.31 1.14 10.46
N ASP A 170 -11.30 0.28 10.46
CA ASP A 170 -10.57 -0.23 11.65
C ASP A 170 -9.10 0.21 11.69
N LEU A 171 -8.73 1.21 10.87
CA LEU A 171 -7.45 1.89 11.00
C LEU A 171 -7.26 2.39 12.43
N GLY A 172 -6.05 2.25 12.98
CA GLY A 172 -5.75 2.70 14.34
C GLY A 172 -6.05 4.20 14.58
N ILE A 173 -6.05 5.00 13.51
CA ILE A 173 -6.45 6.41 13.50
C ILE A 173 -7.96 6.63 13.76
N PHE A 174 -8.83 5.71 13.33
CA PHE A 174 -10.28 5.80 13.60
C PHE A 174 -10.68 5.18 14.95
N ARG A 175 -9.77 4.45 15.61
CA ARG A 175 -10.02 3.87 16.93
C ARG A 175 -10.18 4.93 18.03
N ASN A 176 -9.59 6.11 17.84
CA ASN A 176 -9.75 7.27 18.73
C ASN A 176 -11.06 8.05 18.51
N LEU A 177 -11.78 7.79 17.41
CA LEU A 177 -13.06 8.44 17.09
C LEU A 177 -14.28 7.58 17.51
N LYS A 178 -14.04 6.36 18.00
CA LYS A 178 -15.06 5.47 18.56
C LYS A 178 -15.21 5.59 20.09
N LYS A 179 -14.61 6.61 20.71
CA LYS A 179 -14.83 6.95 22.13
C LYS A 179 -15.78 8.12 22.24
#